data_AF-D2CN48-F1
#
_entry.id   AF-D2CN48-F1
#
_cell.length_a   1.000
_cell.length_b   1.000
_cell.length_c   1.000
_cell.angle_alpha   90.00
_cell.angle_beta   90.00
_cell.angle_gamma   90.00
#
_symmetry.space_group_name_H-M   'P 1'
#
loop_
_entity.id
_entity.type
_entity.pdbx_description
1 polymer ?
#
loop_
_entity_poly.entity_id
_entity_poly.type
_entity_poly.pdbx_seq_one_letter_code
_entity_poly.pdbx_strand_id
1 'polypeptide(L)' 'QRLFNNAVIRVQHLHQLAAKMINDFEDSLLPEERRQLSKIFPLSFCNSDYIEAPTGKDETQKSS' A
#
# COMPACT_ATOMS: atom_id res chain seq x y z
N GLN A 1 -14.15 15.33 -16.09
CA GLN A 1 -13.65 14.01 -16.57
C GLN A 1 -12.12 13.96 -16.74
N ARG A 2 -11.48 14.90 -17.46
CA ARG A 2 -10.01 14.89 -17.67
C ARG A 2 -9.17 14.86 -16.40
N LEU A 3 -9.52 15.65 -15.37
CA LEU A 3 -8.79 15.69 -14.11
C LEU A 3 -8.88 14.37 -13.35
N PHE A 4 -10.08 13.79 -13.26
CA PHE A 4 -10.30 12.49 -12.62
C PHE A 4 -9.49 11.38 -13.29
N ASN A 5 -9.54 11.28 -14.62
CA ASN A 5 -8.77 10.28 -15.37
C ASN A 5 -7.25 10.47 -15.16
N ASN A 6 -6.77 11.72 -15.12
CA ASN A 6 -5.37 11.99 -14.84
C ASN A 6 -4.97 11.57 -13.42
N ALA A 7 -5.82 11.84 -12.43
CA ALA A 7 -5.60 11.43 -11.05
C ALA A 7 -5.55 9.90 -10.93
N VAL A 8 -6.51 9.17 -11.52
CA VAL A 8 -6.56 7.70 -11.50
C VAL A 8 -5.29 7.10 -12.09
N ILE A 9 -4.87 7.55 -13.27
CA ILE A 9 -3.65 7.05 -13.92
C ILE A 9 -2.42 7.28 -13.04
N ARG A 10 -2.29 8.48 -12.45
CA ARG A 10 -1.15 8.81 -11.58
C ARG A 10 -1.14 7.96 -10.30
N VAL A 11 -2.29 7.80 -9.64
CA VAL A 11 -2.39 7.02 -8.40
C VAL A 11 -2.12 5.54 -8.67
N GLN A 12 -2.62 4.99 -9.78
CA GLN A 12 -2.30 3.62 -10.18
C GLN A 12 -0.81 3.42 -10.41
N HIS A 13 -0.16 4.34 -11.13
CA HIS A 13 1.27 4.28 -11.37
C HIS A 13 2.08 4.39 -10.06
N LEU A 14 1.70 5.29 -9.16
CA LEU A 14 2.34 5.43 -7.84
C LEU A 14 2.21 4.15 -7.00
N HIS A 15 1.02 3.53 -6.99
CA HIS A 15 0.80 2.27 -6.30
C HIS A 15 1.70 1.14 -6.85
N GLN A 16 1.76 1.00 -8.17
CA GLN A 16 2.60 0.01 -8.83
C GLN A 16 4.09 0.23 -8.52
N LEU A 17 4.54 1.48 -8.53
CA LEU A 17 5.91 1.83 -8.18
C LEU A 17 6.24 1.48 -6.73
N ALA A 18 5.37 1.83 -5.78
CA ALA A 18 5.55 1.52 -4.36
C ALA A 18 5.60 0.00 -4.12
N ALA A 19 4.69 -0.76 -4.74
CA ALA A 19 4.69 -2.23 -4.65
C ALA A 19 5.99 -2.83 -5.22
N LYS A 20 6.46 -2.33 -6.37
CA LYS A 20 7.74 -2.76 -6.96
C LYS A 20 8.91 -2.46 -6.01
N MET A 21 8.95 -1.27 -5.42
CA MET A 21 10.03 -0.89 -4.51
C MET A 21 10.10 -1.78 -3.26
N ILE A 22 8.95 -2.13 -2.66
CA ILE A 22 8.90 -3.06 -1.53
C ILE A 22 9.38 -4.45 -1.96
N ASN A 23 8.89 -4.97 -3.09
CA ASN A 23 9.31 -6.29 -3.58
C ASN A 23 10.81 -6.33 -3.89
N ASP A 24 11.34 -5.33 -4.60
CA ASP A 24 12.76 -5.21 -4.93
C ASP A 24 13.61 -5.17 -3.64
N PHE A 25 13.13 -4.46 -2.61
CA PHE A 25 13.77 -4.43 -1.30
C PHE A 25 13.75 -5.82 -0.65
N GLU A 26 12.59 -6.47 -0.55
CA GLU A 26 12.46 -7.79 0.08
C GLU A 26 13.28 -8.88 -0.61
N ASP A 27 13.37 -8.84 -1.94
CA ASP A 27 14.14 -9.81 -2.72
C ASP A 27 15.65 -9.57 -2.67
N SER A 28 16.08 -8.36 -2.28
CA SER A 28 17.49 -8.05 -2.04
C SER A 28 18.02 -8.55 -0.68
N LEU A 29 17.12 -8.91 0.24
CA LEU A 29 17.47 -9.36 1.59
C LEU A 29 17.96 -10.81 1.60
N LEU A 30 18.86 -11.11 2.54
CA LEU A 30 19.23 -12.48 2.84
C LEU A 30 18.03 -13.25 3.43
N PRO A 31 17.97 -14.58 3.29
CA PRO A 31 16.85 -15.37 3.78
C PRO A 31 16.51 -15.16 5.27
N GLU A 32 17.52 -14.95 6.11
CA GLU A 32 17.33 -14.68 7.54
C GLU A 32 16.73 -13.28 7.79
N GLU A 33 17.21 -12.26 7.09
CA GLU A 33 16.70 -10.89 7.19
C GLU A 33 15.25 -10.82 6.70
N ARG A 34 14.93 -11.52 5.60
CA ARG A 34 13.56 -11.67 5.09
C ARG A 34 12.64 -12.34 6.11
N ARG A 35 13.13 -13.39 6.80
CA ARG A 35 12.39 -14.07 7.89
C ARG A 35 12.17 -13.18 9.11
N GLN A 36 13.10 -12.30 9.42
CA GLN A 36 12.94 -11.33 10.50
C GLN A 36 11.96 -10.23 10.10
N LEU A 37 12.08 -9.70 8.88
CA LEU A 37 11.19 -8.69 8.33
C LEU A 37 9.74 -9.18 8.31
N SER A 38 9.48 -10.44 7.92
CA SER A 38 8.13 -11.01 7.91
C SER A 38 7.48 -11.07 9.29
N LYS A 39 8.26 -11.01 10.38
CA LYS A 39 7.75 -10.93 11.76
C LYS A 39 7.50 -9.49 12.21
N ILE A 40 8.28 -8.54 11.69
CA ILE A 40 8.21 -7.12 12.07
C ILE A 40 7.13 -6.40 11.26
N PHE A 41 6.95 -6.77 9.99
CA PHE A 41 6.02 -6.10 9.08
C PHE A 41 4.57 -6.11 9.60
N PRO A 42 4.02 -7.22 10.13
CA PRO A 42 2.67 -7.23 10.72
C PRO A 42 2.53 -6.40 12.00
N LEU A 43 3.65 -6.07 12.66
CA LEU A 43 3.69 -5.21 13.84
C LEU A 43 3.97 -3.74 13.48
N SER A 44 4.21 -3.47 12.19
CA SER A 44 4.47 -2.13 11.69
C SER A 44 3.15 -1.35 11.59
N PHE A 45 3.24 -0.05 11.80
CA PHE A 45 2.09 0.84 11.82
C PHE A 45 2.26 1.90 10.73
N CYS A 46 1.20 2.17 9.96
CA CYS A 46 1.16 3.29 9.03
C CYS A 46 0.54 4.50 9.73
N ASN A 47 1.05 5.71 9.49
CA ASN A 47 0.45 6.94 10.04
C ASN A 47 -1.06 7.07 9.71
N SER A 48 -1.52 6.44 8.63
CA SER A 48 -2.91 6.38 8.21
C SER A 48 -3.79 5.43 9.02
N ASP A 49 -3.24 4.55 9.84
CA ASP A 49 -4.02 3.55 10.59
C ASP A 49 -4.92 4.20 11.66
N TYR A 50 -4.68 5.46 12.02
CA TYR A 50 -5.58 6.26 12.86
C TYR A 50 -6.76 6.87 12.09
N ILE A 51 -6.77 6.76 10.77
CA ILE A 51 -7.84 7.27 9.91
C ILE A 51 -8.71 6.08 9.52
N GLU A 52 -10.00 6.13 9.86
CA GLU A 52 -10.96 5.13 9.40
C GLU A 52 -11.05 5.16 7.88
N ALA A 53 -10.45 4.15 7.24
CA ALA A 53 -10.49 3.95 5.80
C ALA A 53 -11.51 2.84 5.47
N PRO A 54 -12.31 3.01 4.41
CA PRO A 54 -13.19 1.94 3.98
C PRO A 54 -12.37 0.72 3.56
N THR A 55 -12.64 -0.43 4.16
CA THR A 55 -11.94 -1.70 3.92
C THR A 55 -12.61 -2.52 2.81
N GLY A 56 -13.82 -2.14 2.41
CA GLY A 56 -14.61 -2.83 1.40
C GLY A 56 -15.43 -1.89 0.51
N LYS A 57 -15.97 -2.46 -0.57
CA LYS A 57 -16.80 -1.73 -1.55
C LYS A 57 -18.05 -1.12 -0.90
N ASP A 58 -18.73 -1.87 -0.04
CA ASP A 58 -19.97 -1.43 0.61
C ASP A 58 -19.73 -0.27 1.57
N GLU A 59 -18.58 -0.24 2.24
CA GLU A 59 -18.17 0.86 3.11
C GLU A 59 -17.81 2.11 2.28
N THR A 60 -17.10 1.92 1.17
CA THR A 60 -16.73 3.01 0.24
C THR A 60 -17.97 3.73 -0.32
N GLN A 61 -19.07 3.01 -0.55
CA GLN A 61 -20.31 3.60 -1.04
C GLN A 61 -21.07 4.42 0.02
N LYS A 62 -20.80 4.18 1.31
CA LYS A 62 -21.46 4.88 2.43
C LYS A 62 -20.72 6.14 2.86
N SER A 63 -19.44 6.24 2.57
CA SER A 63 -18.63 7.45 2.77
C SER A 63 -19.04 8.54 1.78
N SER A 64 -19.48 9.70 2.28
CA SER A 64 -19.93 10.84 1.48
C SER A 64 -19.28 12.14 1.93
#